data_AF-A0A2D5N982-F1
#
_entry.id   AF-A0A2D5N982-F1
#
_cell.length_a   1.000
_cell.length_b   1.000
_cell.length_c   1.000
_cell.angle_alpha   90.00
_cell.angle_beta   90.00
_cell.angle_gamma   90.00
#
_symmetry.space_group_name_H-M   'P 1'
#
loop_
_entity.id
_entity.type
_entity.pdbx_description
1 polymer ?
#
loop_
_entity_poly.entity_id
_entity_poly.type
_entity_poly.pdbx_seq_one_letter_code
_entity_poly.pdbx_strand_id
1 'polypeptide(L)'
;MLNRSLILGLLLTTSLLSAQSAFAPSPPLDIPLVLSGTFAELRGNHFHGGIDIKTQGRSGLKIYSVAAGYVSRIAVNPYGYGNALYLRHPEGYTTVYGHLNAFYPELEAWVEEQLCDRSK
;
A
#
# COMPACT_ATOMS: atom_id res chain seq x y z
N MET A 1 18.24 43.60 19.09
CA MET A 1 16.80 43.79 18.84
C MET A 1 16.48 43.17 17.49
N LEU A 2 15.60 42.17 17.42
CA LEU A 2 15.29 41.46 16.18
C LEU A 2 14.41 42.35 15.28
N ASN A 3 14.79 42.51 14.00
CA ASN A 3 14.12 43.41 13.08
C ASN A 3 12.70 42.91 12.75
N ARG A 4 11.68 43.72 13.05
CA ARG A 4 10.26 43.39 12.82
C ARG A 4 9.95 43.04 11.36
N SER A 5 10.66 43.63 10.40
CA SER A 5 10.49 43.32 8.98
C SER A 5 11.03 41.93 8.61
N LEU A 6 12.06 41.45 9.30
CA LEU A 6 12.59 40.09 9.14
C LEU A 6 11.62 39.04 9.71
N ILE A 7 10.95 39.36 10.83
CA ILE A 7 9.93 38.49 11.43
C ILE A 7 8.71 38.37 10.50
N LEU A 8 8.26 39.49 9.93
CA LEU A 8 7.12 39.51 9.01
C LEU A 8 7.43 38.78 7.69
N GLY A 9 8.65 38.93 7.16
CA GLY A 9 9.11 38.18 5.99
C GLY A 9 9.17 36.67 6.25
N LEU A 10 9.68 36.24 7.41
CA LEU A 10 9.75 34.83 7.79
C LEU A 10 8.36 34.19 7.91
N LEU A 11 7.40 34.89 8.54
CA LEU A 11 6.01 34.43 8.67
C LEU A 11 5.24 34.36 7.34
N LEU A 12 5.60 35.19 6.35
CA LEU A 12 4.97 35.19 5.03
C LEU A 12 5.49 34.07 4.12
N THR A 13 6.74 33.61 4.34
CA THR A 13 7.33 32.51 3.56
C THR A 13 6.86 31.12 4.00
N THR A 14 6.51 30.93 5.28
CA THR A 14 6.08 29.62 5.80
C THR A 14 4.67 29.21 5.35
N SER A 15 3.84 30.18 4.94
CA SER A 15 2.46 29.93 4.53
C SER A 15 2.32 29.39 3.10
N LEU A 16 3.41 29.34 2.32
CA LEU A 16 3.44 28.83 0.94
C LEU A 16 4.04 27.42 0.82
N LEU A 17 4.56 26.85 1.92
CA LEU A 17 5.12 25.50 1.93
C LEU A 17 4.02 24.49 2.24
N SER A 18 3.39 23.94 1.20
CA SER A 18 2.61 22.71 1.34
C SER A 18 3.57 21.53 1.32
N ALA A 19 3.95 21.03 2.51
CA ALA A 19 4.97 20.00 2.66
C ALA A 19 4.45 18.56 2.43
N GLN A 20 3.13 18.35 2.39
CA GLN A 20 2.52 17.04 2.14
C GLN A 20 1.63 17.10 0.90
N SER A 21 1.93 16.28 -0.11
CA SER A 21 0.93 15.95 -1.15
C SER A 21 -0.17 15.08 -0.53
N ALA A 22 -1.41 15.28 -0.96
CA ALA A 22 -2.52 14.46 -0.51
C ALA A 22 -2.42 13.05 -1.10
N PHE A 23 -2.61 12.02 -0.26
CA PHE A 23 -2.72 10.65 -0.73
C PHE A 23 -4.12 10.40 -1.29
N ALA A 24 -4.20 10.15 -2.60
CA ALA A 24 -5.45 9.96 -3.33
C ALA A 24 -5.50 8.55 -3.95
N PRO A 25 -5.98 7.54 -3.19
CA PRO A 25 -6.00 6.17 -3.67
C PRO A 25 -7.11 5.94 -4.74
N SER A 26 -6.74 5.31 -5.85
CA SER A 26 -7.67 4.77 -6.84
C SER A 26 -8.20 3.39 -6.46
N PRO A 27 -9.32 2.93 -7.05
CA PRO A 27 -9.78 1.55 -6.89
C PRO A 27 -8.70 0.53 -7.26
N PRO A 28 -8.45 -0.51 -6.42
CA PRO A 28 -7.45 -1.53 -6.71
C PRO A 28 -7.96 -2.62 -7.66
N LEU A 29 -9.25 -2.63 -8.00
CA LEU A 29 -9.88 -3.58 -8.90
C LEU A 29 -10.77 -2.85 -9.91
N ASP A 30 -10.85 -3.39 -11.12
CA ASP A 30 -11.72 -2.92 -12.20
C ASP A 30 -13.08 -3.63 -12.18
N ILE A 31 -13.69 -3.69 -11.00
CA ILE A 31 -15.04 -4.22 -10.74
C ILE A 31 -15.71 -3.37 -9.65
N PRO A 32 -17.05 -3.43 -9.49
CA PRO A 32 -17.70 -2.79 -8.35
C PRO A 32 -17.10 -3.27 -7.02
N LEU A 33 -16.62 -2.32 -6.21
CA LEU A 33 -16.00 -2.63 -4.92
C LEU A 33 -17.09 -2.93 -3.89
N VAL A 34 -17.26 -4.20 -3.57
CA VAL A 34 -18.15 -4.66 -2.49
C VAL A 34 -17.28 -5.25 -1.39
N LEU A 35 -17.41 -4.74 -0.16
CA LEU A 35 -16.63 -5.25 0.96
C LEU A 35 -17.23 -6.55 1.51
N SER A 36 -16.38 -7.52 1.83
CA SER A 36 -16.68 -8.68 2.67
C SER A 36 -16.13 -8.55 4.08
N GLY A 37 -15.24 -7.59 4.32
CA GLY A 37 -14.65 -7.30 5.62
C GLY A 37 -14.16 -5.86 5.70
N THR A 38 -14.26 -5.27 6.89
CA THR A 38 -13.96 -3.84 7.11
C THR A 38 -12.74 -3.64 8.01
N PHE A 39 -12.18 -2.42 8.01
CA PHE A 39 -11.08 -2.07 8.91
C PHE A 39 -11.53 -2.08 10.36
N ALA A 40 -10.67 -2.60 11.24
CA ALA A 40 -10.91 -2.77 12.67
C ALA A 40 -12.13 -3.63 13.02
N GLU A 41 -12.61 -4.46 12.08
CA GLU A 41 -13.59 -5.50 12.37
C GLU A 41 -13.00 -6.52 13.36
N LEU A 42 -13.73 -6.84 14.44
CA LEU A 42 -13.28 -7.82 15.42
C LEU A 42 -13.43 -9.24 14.86
N ARG A 43 -12.32 -9.97 14.79
CA ARG A 43 -12.24 -11.35 14.32
C ARG A 43 -11.67 -12.25 15.40
N GLY A 44 -12.52 -13.00 16.08
CA GLY A 44 -12.15 -13.99 17.09
C GLY A 44 -11.34 -13.41 18.25
N ASN A 45 -10.05 -13.20 18.02
CA ASN A 45 -9.05 -12.71 18.97
C ASN A 45 -8.22 -11.48 18.48
N HIS A 46 -8.54 -10.87 17.34
CA HIS A 46 -7.79 -9.70 16.83
C HIS A 46 -8.67 -8.75 16.02
N PHE A 47 -8.18 -7.52 15.78
CA PHE A 47 -8.81 -6.57 14.86
C PHE A 47 -8.28 -6.74 13.43
N HIS A 48 -9.17 -6.67 12.46
CA HIS A 48 -8.82 -6.76 11.06
C HIS A 48 -8.04 -5.51 10.60
N GLY A 49 -6.80 -5.70 10.16
CA GLY A 49 -5.89 -4.61 9.79
C GLY A 49 -6.11 -3.99 8.40
N GLY A 50 -7.18 -4.35 7.69
CA GLY A 50 -7.42 -3.90 6.32
C GLY A 50 -8.88 -3.99 5.91
N ILE A 51 -9.13 -4.05 4.60
CA ILE A 51 -10.45 -4.28 4.02
C ILE A 51 -10.38 -5.51 3.11
N ASP A 52 -11.44 -6.30 3.11
CA ASP A 52 -11.58 -7.43 2.19
C ASP A 52 -12.58 -7.07 1.10
N ILE A 53 -12.15 -7.17 -0.16
CA ILE A 53 -12.98 -6.84 -1.33
C ILE A 53 -13.43 -8.14 -2.01
N LYS A 54 -14.74 -8.27 -2.23
CA LYS A 54 -15.32 -9.42 -2.93
C LYS A 54 -14.84 -9.47 -4.38
N THR A 55 -14.45 -10.65 -4.83
CA THR A 55 -13.94 -10.89 -6.19
C THR A 55 -15.00 -11.42 -7.15
N GLN A 56 -16.29 -11.28 -6.82
CA GLN A 56 -17.42 -11.85 -7.58
C GLN A 56 -17.33 -13.39 -7.74
N GLY A 57 -16.73 -14.08 -6.75
CA GLY A 57 -16.64 -15.54 -6.72
C GLY A 57 -15.57 -16.14 -7.65
N ARG A 58 -14.63 -15.33 -8.15
CA ARG A 58 -13.51 -15.77 -9.00
C ARG A 58 -12.17 -15.34 -8.43
N SER A 59 -11.11 -16.03 -8.83
CA SER A 59 -9.71 -15.69 -8.53
C SER A 59 -9.00 -15.16 -9.77
N GLY A 60 -7.78 -14.63 -9.60
CA GLY A 60 -6.95 -14.17 -10.73
C GLY A 60 -7.37 -12.83 -11.34
N LEU A 61 -8.15 -12.02 -10.62
CA LEU A 61 -8.42 -10.64 -11.02
C LEU A 61 -7.12 -9.83 -11.02
N LYS A 62 -6.97 -8.94 -12.02
CA LYS A 62 -5.88 -7.96 -12.03
C LYS A 62 -6.08 -6.99 -10.87
N ILE A 63 -5.03 -6.83 -10.08
CA ILE A 63 -4.96 -5.88 -8.97
C ILE A 63 -4.06 -4.73 -9.39
N TYR A 64 -4.55 -3.52 -9.23
CA TYR A 64 -3.85 -2.29 -9.54
C TYR A 64 -3.35 -1.62 -8.26
N SER A 65 -2.18 -0.99 -8.35
CA SER A 65 -1.75 -0.09 -7.28
C SER A 65 -2.75 1.04 -7.14
N VAL A 66 -3.06 1.43 -5.90
CA VAL A 66 -4.00 2.53 -5.63
C VAL A 66 -3.32 3.90 -5.83
N ALA A 67 -1.99 3.95 -5.88
CA ALA A 67 -1.23 5.17 -6.13
C ALA A 67 0.18 4.85 -6.64
N ALA A 68 0.87 5.84 -7.19
CA ALA A 68 2.27 5.70 -7.57
C ALA A 68 3.14 5.38 -6.33
N GLY A 69 4.19 4.60 -6.53
CA GLY A 69 5.07 4.17 -5.45
C GLY A 69 6.08 3.14 -5.93
N TYR A 70 6.76 2.50 -5.00
CA TYR A 70 7.69 1.42 -5.28
C TYR A 70 7.46 0.23 -4.34
N VAL A 71 7.80 -0.97 -4.81
CA VAL A 71 7.75 -2.18 -3.99
C VAL A 71 8.82 -2.07 -2.90
N SER A 72 8.39 -1.94 -1.64
CA SER A 72 9.28 -1.83 -0.49
C SER A 72 9.52 -3.16 0.21
N ARG A 73 8.59 -4.11 0.03
CA ARG A 73 8.70 -5.47 0.58
C ARG A 73 7.82 -6.44 -0.21
N ILE A 74 8.33 -7.67 -0.35
CA ILE A 74 7.58 -8.82 -0.81
C ILE A 74 7.56 -9.84 0.33
N ALA A 75 6.41 -10.47 0.56
CA ALA A 75 6.29 -11.57 1.50
C ALA A 75 5.67 -12.78 0.79
N VAL A 76 6.27 -13.95 0.99
CA VAL A 76 5.78 -15.25 0.53
C VAL A 76 5.77 -16.16 1.75
N ASN A 77 4.58 -16.53 2.22
CA ASN A 77 4.41 -17.34 3.43
C ASN A 77 3.18 -18.26 3.28
N PRO A 78 3.21 -19.52 3.74
CA PRO A 78 2.02 -20.37 3.80
C PRO A 78 0.91 -19.86 4.76
N TYR A 79 1.22 -18.91 5.64
CA TYR A 79 0.30 -18.36 6.63
C TYR A 79 0.13 -16.83 6.51
N GLY A 80 -0.84 -16.28 7.24
CA GLY A 80 -1.10 -14.84 7.27
C GLY A 80 -1.57 -14.34 5.91
N TYR A 81 -0.91 -13.31 5.36
CA TYR A 81 -1.28 -12.73 4.07
C TYR A 81 -0.96 -13.59 2.85
N GLY A 82 -0.27 -14.72 2.98
CA GLY A 82 0.12 -15.50 1.80
C GLY A 82 1.21 -14.79 0.98
N ASN A 83 1.01 -14.71 -0.33
CA ASN A 83 1.73 -13.81 -1.21
C ASN A 83 1.24 -12.38 -0.97
N ALA A 84 2.13 -11.50 -0.54
CA ALA A 84 1.81 -10.12 -0.26
C ALA A 84 2.84 -9.13 -0.82
N LEU A 85 2.33 -8.01 -1.31
CA LEU A 85 3.12 -6.93 -1.87
C LEU A 85 2.92 -5.64 -1.08
N TYR A 86 4.01 -5.02 -0.64
CA TYR A 86 4.00 -3.75 0.10
C TYR A 86 4.52 -2.66 -0.81
N LEU A 87 3.73 -1.62 -1.03
CA LEU A 87 4.11 -0.45 -1.83
C LEU A 87 4.27 0.76 -0.92
N ARG A 88 5.44 1.41 -0.99
CA ARG A 88 5.69 2.67 -0.30
C ARG A 88 5.40 3.84 -1.25
N HIS A 89 4.59 4.78 -0.79
CA HIS A 89 4.15 5.95 -1.56
C HIS A 89 4.90 7.23 -1.13
N PRO A 90 5.19 8.18 -2.02
CA PRO A 90 5.89 9.43 -1.67
C PRO A 90 5.27 10.18 -0.48
N GLU A 91 3.95 10.10 -0.32
CA GLU A 91 3.14 10.80 0.68
C GLU A 91 3.40 10.34 2.13
N GLY A 92 4.06 9.20 2.35
CA GLY A 92 4.26 8.64 3.71
C GLY A 92 3.53 7.33 3.95
N TYR A 93 2.58 6.96 3.09
CA TYR A 93 1.77 5.76 3.25
C TYR A 93 2.44 4.51 2.70
N THR A 94 2.00 3.37 3.24
CA THR A 94 2.28 2.05 2.68
C THR A 94 0.96 1.35 2.41
N THR A 95 0.78 0.83 1.21
CA THR A 95 -0.34 -0.06 0.88
C THR A 95 0.14 -1.50 0.85
N VAL A 96 -0.75 -2.41 1.26
CA VAL A 96 -0.45 -3.84 1.34
C VAL A 96 -1.51 -4.61 0.57
N TYR A 97 -1.06 -5.41 -0.38
CA TYR A 97 -1.90 -6.27 -1.19
C TYR A 97 -1.64 -7.70 -0.75
N GLY A 98 -2.55 -8.27 0.04
CA GLY A 98 -2.44 -9.64 0.54
C GLY A 98 -3.26 -10.64 -0.28
N HIS A 99 -3.03 -11.92 -0.02
CA HIS A 99 -3.73 -13.05 -0.62
C HIS A 99 -3.66 -13.07 -2.16
N LEU A 100 -2.53 -12.62 -2.70
CA LEU A 100 -2.29 -12.61 -4.14
C LEU A 100 -2.16 -14.04 -4.66
N ASN A 101 -2.80 -14.32 -5.80
CA ASN A 101 -2.65 -15.61 -6.47
C ASN A 101 -1.27 -15.76 -7.12
N ALA A 102 -0.77 -14.69 -7.72
CA ALA A 102 0.55 -14.59 -8.35
C ALA A 102 0.97 -13.11 -8.41
N PHE A 103 2.27 -12.87 -8.54
CA PHE A 103 2.85 -11.58 -8.90
C PHE A 103 2.83 -11.39 -10.43
N TYR A 104 3.16 -10.18 -10.89
CA TYR A 104 3.34 -9.96 -12.33
C TYR A 104 4.63 -10.66 -12.81
N PRO A 105 4.73 -11.06 -14.10
CA PRO A 105 5.73 -12.03 -14.55
C PRO A 105 7.18 -11.71 -14.17
N GLU A 106 7.59 -10.44 -14.29
CA GLU A 106 8.95 -9.99 -13.97
C GLU A 106 9.24 -10.09 -12.47
N LEU A 107 8.27 -9.76 -11.62
CA LEU A 107 8.40 -9.87 -10.17
C LEU A 107 8.32 -11.31 -9.70
N GLU A 108 7.47 -12.12 -10.29
CA GLU A 108 7.37 -13.56 -9.98
C GLU A 108 8.72 -14.24 -10.25
N ALA A 109 9.31 -14.00 -11.42
CA ALA A 109 10.62 -14.54 -11.77
C ALA A 109 11.71 -14.12 -10.77
N TRP A 110 11.72 -12.84 -10.36
CA TRP A 110 12.64 -12.35 -9.33
C TRP A 110 12.41 -13.05 -7.98
N VAL A 111 11.14 -13.21 -7.55
CA VAL A 111 10.80 -13.88 -6.29
C VAL A 111 11.23 -15.34 -6.30
N GLU A 112 10.98 -16.06 -7.38
CA GLU A 112 11.38 -17.47 -7.54
C GLU A 112 12.91 -17.62 -7.45
N GLU A 113 13.67 -16.74 -8.09
CA GLU A 113 15.14 -16.70 -7.98
C GLU A 113 15.58 -16.50 -6.53
N GLN A 114 15.01 -15.51 -5.83
CA GLN A 114 15.33 -15.27 -4.42
C GLN A 114 14.98 -16.45 -3.50
N LEU A 115 13.90 -17.18 -3.78
CA LEU A 115 13.49 -18.35 -3.01
C LEU A 115 14.40 -19.55 -3.27
N CYS A 116 14.80 -19.77 -4.53
CA CYS A 116 15.74 -20.83 -4.89
C CYS A 116 17.09 -20.62 -4.19
N ASP A 117 17.61 -19.40 -4.18
CA ASP A 117 18.89 -19.08 -3.53
C ASP A 117 18.83 -19.23 -2.01
N ARG A 118 17.67 -18.97 -1.39
CA ARG A 118 17.47 -19.21 0.06
C ARG A 118 17.41 -20.69 0.44
N SER A 119 17.16 -21.58 -0.52
CA SER A 119 17.11 -23.04 -0.29
C SER A 119 18.46 -23.74 -0.43
N LYS A 120 19.51 -23.00 -0.82
CA LYS A 120 20.90 -23.47 -0.89
C LYS A 120 21.64 -23.16 0.41
#